data_AF-A0A022Q701-F1
#
_entry.id   AF-A0A022Q701-F1
#
_cell.length_a   1.000
_cell.length_b   1.000
_cell.length_c   1.000
_cell.angle_alpha   90.00
_cell.angle_beta   90.00
_cell.angle_gamma   90.00
#
_symmetry.space_group_name_H-M   'P 1'
#
loop_
_entity.id
_entity.type
_entity.pdbx_description
1 polymer ?
#
loop_
_entity_poly.entity_id
_entity_poly.type
_entity_poly.pdbx_seq_one_letter_code
_entity_poly.pdbx_strand_id
1 'polypeptide(L)' 'MGGEVNVFAFSDWSKFGFYEADFGWGKPVVAGIGAFSRPNIIVLMDSKEGGGLEAWVHLNRNDMPYFEEDDQIKLFAT' A
#
# COMPACT_ATOMS: atom_id res chain seq x y z
N MET A 1 -4.47 30.61 15.53
CA MET A 1 -5.06 29.99 14.34
C MET A 1 -4.10 28.92 13.85
N GLY A 2 -4.30 27.66 14.25
CA GLY A 2 -3.58 26.54 13.64
C GLY A 2 -4.53 25.90 12.64
N GLY A 3 -4.19 25.90 11.35
CA GLY A 3 -4.95 25.15 10.36
C GLY A 3 -4.76 23.65 10.58
N GLU A 4 -5.79 22.85 10.27
CA GLU A 4 -5.63 21.40 10.20
C GLU A 4 -4.64 21.06 9.08
N VAL A 5 -3.62 20.25 9.42
CA VAL A 5 -2.65 19.73 8.46
C VAL A 5 -2.98 18.26 8.24
N ASN A 6 -3.37 17.91 7.01
CA ASN A 6 -3.54 16.52 6.60
C ASN A 6 -2.17 15.95 6.20
N VAL A 7 -1.68 14.99 6.99
CA VAL A 7 -0.40 14.31 6.75
C VAL A 7 -0.68 12.94 6.16
N PHE A 8 -0.02 12.62 5.04
CA PHE A 8 0.02 11.31 4.44
C PHE A 8 1.44 10.75 4.53
N ALA A 9 1.57 9.54 5.08
CA ALA A 9 2.85 8.87 5.22
C ALA A 9 3.01 7.80 4.14
N PHE A 10 4.13 7.84 3.43
CA PHE A 10 4.48 6.87 2.39
C PHE A 10 5.69 6.06 2.84
N SER A 11 5.63 4.75 2.64
CA SER A 11 6.77 3.85 2.86
C SER A 11 6.92 2.92 1.68
N ASP A 12 8.11 2.86 1.10
CA ASP A 12 8.43 1.95 -0.01
C ASP A 12 9.14 0.71 0.54
N TRP A 13 8.46 -0.43 0.44
CA TRP A 13 8.95 -1.75 0.81
C TRP A 13 9.22 -2.65 -0.41
N SER A 14 9.16 -2.11 -1.62
CA SER A 14 9.32 -2.85 -2.89
C SER A 14 10.65 -3.60 -3.03
N LYS A 15 11.65 -3.26 -2.22
CA LYS A 15 13.00 -3.84 -2.25
C LYS A 15 13.31 -4.76 -1.08
N PHE A 16 12.32 -5.09 -0.25
CA PHE A 16 12.52 -6.00 0.87
C PHE A 16 12.59 -7.47 0.42
N GLY A 17 12.10 -7.78 -0.78
CA GLY A 17 12.18 -9.12 -1.38
C GLY A 17 11.30 -10.14 -0.68
N PHE A 18 10.08 -9.75 -0.30
CA PHE A 18 9.18 -10.62 0.48
C PHE A 18 8.90 -11.94 -0.23
N TYR A 19 8.67 -11.91 -1.54
CA TYR A 19 8.39 -13.11 -2.32
C TYR A 19 9.61 -14.02 -2.55
N GLU A 20 10.82 -13.58 -2.19
CA GLU A 20 12.05 -14.36 -2.27
C GLU A 20 12.44 -15.04 -0.95
N ALA A 21 11.75 -14.72 0.15
CA ALA A 21 12.07 -15.25 1.46
C ALA A 21 11.70 -16.75 1.58
N ASP A 22 12.70 -17.62 1.69
CA ASP A 22 12.49 -19.06 1.94
C ASP A 22 13.25 -19.50 3.20
N PHE A 23 12.48 -19.95 4.20
CA PHE A 23 13.00 -20.42 5.48
C PHE A 23 12.95 -21.95 5.63
N GLY A 24 12.71 -22.69 4.53
CA GLY A 24 12.59 -24.15 4.51
C GLY A 24 11.15 -24.65 4.30
N TRP A 25 10.18 -23.75 4.18
CA TRP A 25 8.79 -24.07 3.85
C TRP A 25 8.39 -23.68 2.42
N GLY A 26 9.34 -23.18 1.63
CA GLY A 26 9.09 -22.58 0.32
C GLY A 26 8.81 -21.07 0.41
N LYS A 27 8.74 -20.43 -0.75
CA LYS A 27 8.47 -18.99 -0.91
C LYS A 27 7.02 -18.62 -0.54
N PRO A 28 6.74 -17.37 -0.13
CA PRO A 28 5.39 -16.96 0.25
C PRO A 28 4.43 -17.00 -0.93
N VAL A 29 3.21 -17.50 -0.68
CA VAL A 29 2.12 -17.44 -1.66
C VAL A 29 1.55 -16.03 -1.78
N VAL A 30 1.55 -15.27 -0.69
CA VAL A 30 1.11 -13.87 -0.60
C VAL A 30 1.93 -13.17 0.49
N ALA A 31 2.28 -11.92 0.25
CA ALA A 31 2.82 -11.01 1.24
C ALA A 31 1.90 -9.79 1.34
N GLY A 32 1.79 -9.20 2.52
CA GLY A 32 0.93 -8.04 2.74
C GLY A 32 1.26 -7.32 4.03
N ILE A 33 0.60 -6.19 4.26
CA ILE A 33 0.78 -5.40 5.48
C ILE A 33 -0.20 -5.82 6.58
N GLY A 34 0.21 -5.61 7.83
CA GLY A 34 -0.68 -5.71 8.98
C GLY A 34 -1.62 -4.51 9.10
N ALA A 35 -2.53 -4.56 10.07
CA ALA A 35 -3.42 -3.43 10.37
C ALA A 35 -2.64 -2.22 10.93
N PHE A 36 -2.96 -1.03 10.42
CA PHE A 36 -2.45 0.22 10.97
C PHE A 36 -3.39 0.82 12.02
N SER A 37 -2.81 1.46 13.04
CA SER A 37 -3.57 2.12 14.11
C SER A 37 -3.96 3.57 13.77
N ARG A 38 -3.51 4.12 12.62
CA ARG A 38 -3.79 5.48 12.18
C ARG A 38 -4.04 5.53 10.67
N PRO A 39 -5.02 6.34 10.19
CA PRO A 39 -5.28 6.56 8.77
C PRO A 39 -4.13 7.34 8.10
N ASN A 40 -4.23 7.46 6.78
CA ASN A 40 -3.32 8.21 5.90
C ASN A 40 -1.92 7.58 5.80
N ILE A 41 -1.87 6.26 5.75
CA ILE A 41 -0.64 5.49 5.56
C ILE A 41 -0.74 4.74 4.24
N ILE A 42 0.30 4.87 3.42
CA ILE A 42 0.44 4.20 2.13
C ILE A 42 1.73 3.40 2.16
N VAL A 43 1.64 2.10 1.86
CA VAL A 43 2.81 1.23 1.70
C VAL A 43 2.86 0.71 0.29
N LEU A 44 4.02 0.87 -0.36
CA LEU A 44 4.28 0.31 -1.68
C LEU A 44 5.05 -1.00 -1.52
N MET A 45 4.53 -2.08 -2.10
CA MET A 45 5.14 -3.41 -2.08
C MET A 45 5.45 -3.89 -3.50
N ASP A 46 6.36 -4.86 -3.60
CA ASP A 46 6.59 -5.57 -4.85
C ASP A 46 5.34 -6.37 -5.24
N SER A 47 4.97 -6.32 -6.52
CA SER A 47 3.93 -7.21 -7.03
C SER A 47 4.44 -8.66 -7.08
N LYS A 48 3.58 -9.60 -6.66
CA LYS A 48 3.88 -11.03 -6.72
C LYS A 48 4.27 -11.51 -8.12
N GLU A 49 3.58 -11.01 -9.14
CA GLU A 49 3.78 -11.41 -10.54
C GLU A 49 4.98 -10.69 -11.18
N GLY A 50 5.57 -9.71 -10.48
CA GLY A 50 6.61 -8.84 -11.01
C GLY A 50 6.06 -7.80 -12.01
N GLY A 51 6.91 -6.84 -12.37
CA GLY A 51 6.59 -5.83 -13.38
C GLY A 51 5.83 -4.60 -12.87
N GLY A 52 5.39 -4.59 -11.61
CA GLY A 52 4.74 -3.42 -10.99
C GLY A 52 4.83 -3.39 -9.47
N LEU A 53 4.14 -2.42 -8.87
CA LEU A 53 3.99 -2.24 -7.43
C LEU A 53 2.55 -2.51 -7.00
N GLU A 54 2.38 -3.08 -5.81
CA GLU A 54 1.10 -3.12 -5.11
C GLU A 54 1.07 -1.98 -4.09
N ALA A 55 0.08 -1.09 -4.18
CA ALA A 55 -0.10 0.02 -3.25
C ALA A 55 -1.16 -0.33 -2.20
N TRP A 56 -0.74 -0.49 -0.96
CA TRP A 56 -1.63 -0.69 0.18
C TRP A 56 -1.99 0.65 0.80
N VAL A 57 -3.24 1.07 0.59
CA VAL A 57 -3.74 2.40 0.96
C VAL A 57 -4.67 2.30 2.17
N HIS A 58 -4.25 2.88 3.29
CA HIS A 58 -5.04 2.94 4.51
C HIS A 58 -5.50 4.38 4.78
N LEU A 59 -6.78 4.66 4.50
CA LEU A 59 -7.42 5.97 4.68
C LEU A 59 -8.57 5.88 5.68
N ASN A 60 -9.09 7.04 6.08
CA ASN A 60 -10.39 7.04 6.77
C ASN A 60 -11.44 6.45 5.83
N ARG A 61 -12.40 5.74 6.43
CA ARG A 61 -13.50 5.13 5.69
C ARG A 61 -14.28 6.14 4.84
N ASN A 62 -14.41 7.38 5.30
CA ASN A 62 -15.13 8.43 4.58
C ASN A 62 -14.34 8.96 3.38
N ASP A 63 -13.02 8.80 3.37
CA ASP A 63 -12.14 9.30 2.31
C ASP A 63 -11.94 8.25 1.20
N MET A 64 -12.14 6.97 1.52
CA MET A 64 -11.92 5.86 0.59
C MET A 64 -12.77 5.93 -0.69
N PRO A 65 -14.08 6.28 -0.66
CA PRO A 65 -14.86 6.39 -1.87
C PRO A 65 -14.30 7.43 -2.86
N TYR A 66 -13.78 8.55 -2.36
CA TYR A 66 -13.16 9.57 -3.20
C TYR A 66 -11.85 9.08 -3.82
N PHE A 67 -11.07 8.30 -3.07
CA PHE A 67 -9.85 7.66 -3.57
C PHE A 67 -10.15 6.62 -4.66
N GLU A 68 -11.16 5.77 -4.44
CA GLU A 68 -11.57 4.72 -5.37
C GLU A 68 -12.21 5.29 -6.66
N GLU A 69 -12.91 6.42 -6.57
CA GLU A 69 -13.57 7.06 -7.70
C GLU A 69 -12.68 8.03 -8.49
N ASP A 70 -11.47 8.35 -8.01
CA ASP A 70 -10.56 9.31 -8.66
C ASP A 70 -10.05 8.80 -10.02
N ASP A 71 -10.32 9.56 -11.09
CA ASP A 71 -9.96 9.18 -12.45
C ASP A 71 -8.45 9.12 -12.71
N GLN A 72 -7.65 9.92 -12.00
CA GLN A 72 -6.19 9.88 -12.14
C GLN A 72 -5.61 8.65 -11.45
N ILE A 73 -6.17 8.22 -10.31
CA ILE A 73 -5.75 6.98 -9.64
C ILE A 73 -6.17 5.77 -10.48
N LYS A 74 -7.41 5.71 -10.94
CA LYS A 74 -7.91 4.60 -11.79
C LYS A 74 -7.13 4.45 -13.10
N LEU A 75 -6.52 5.53 -13.62
CA LEU A 75 -5.67 5.44 -14.81
C LEU A 75 -4.41 4.58 -14.60
N PHE A 76 -3.93 4.48 -13.35
CA PHE A 76 -2.69 3.75 -13.01
C PHE A 76 -2.91 2.54 -12.10
N ALA A 77 -4.10 2.37 -11.53
CA ALA A 77 -4.51 1.17 -10.80
C ALA A 77 -5.13 0.13 -11.76
N THR A 78 -4.96 -1.16 -11.45
CA THR A 78 -5.46 -2.29 -12.24
C THR A 78 -6.41 -3.13 -11.40
#